data_AF-A0A7W0S1B9-F1
#
_entry.id   AF-A0A7W0S1B9-F1
#
_cell.length_a   1.000
_cell.length_b   1.000
_cell.length_c   1.000
_cell.angle_alpha   90.00
_cell.angle_beta   90.00
_cell.angle_gamma   90.00
#
_symmetry.space_group_name_H-M   'P 1'
#
loop_
_entity.id
_entity.type
_entity.pdbx_description
1 polymer ?
#
loop_
_entity_poly.entity_id
_entity_poly.type
_entity_poly.pdbx_seq_one_letter_code
_entity_poly.pdbx_strand_id
1 'polypeptide(L)'
;MERYEQMRTLQAAGFTILDIAQIVGATRRTVYRYLALNGPPERQQPRRSGRRVLARYEPYLQQRWAEGCRNRSRLYREIRLLGYQHSARTASLFLKRLEQDPSASAAVSSRPTVTRVPSARHVASLLVGRKDRLPEEERDYLTRLCDQGPTIALAYDLAQEFADMARERTGYGFDAWLTRVTTSGIPELDRFARGLTDDRAAVEAGLSLEWSNGQTEGQVNKLKLLKRQMFGRANFDLLRRRMLRAA
;
A
#
# COMPACT_ATOMS: atom_id res chain seq x y z
N MET A 1 -0.10 20.33 25.75
CA MET A 1 -0.32 19.92 27.14
C MET A 1 0.97 20.10 27.92
N GLU A 2 2.05 19.40 27.53
CA GLU A 2 3.38 19.48 28.14
C GLU A 2 3.90 20.90 28.44
N ARG A 3 3.83 21.85 27.48
CA ARG A 3 4.26 23.24 27.70
C ARG A 3 3.44 24.03 28.73
N TYR A 4 2.16 23.72 28.91
CA TYR A 4 1.28 24.41 29.87
C TYR A 4 1.56 23.94 31.30
N GLU A 5 1.69 22.63 31.48
CA GLU A 5 2.02 22.01 32.77
C GLU A 5 3.40 22.48 33.25
N GLN A 6 4.40 22.49 32.35
CA GLN A 6 5.73 22.98 32.67
C GLN A 6 5.75 24.46 33.14
N MET A 7 4.95 25.34 32.51
CA MET A 7 4.82 26.73 32.96
C MET A 7 4.16 26.86 34.34
N ARG A 8 3.16 26.01 34.65
CA ARG A 8 2.47 25.98 35.95
C ARG A 8 3.38 25.45 37.06
N THR A 9 4.14 24.39 36.80
CA THR A 9 5.11 23.83 37.77
C THR A 9 6.19 24.85 38.13
N LEU A 10 6.72 25.57 37.14
CA LEU A 10 7.73 26.62 37.37
C LEU A 10 7.14 27.83 38.11
N GLN A 11 5.88 28.18 37.85
CA GLN A 11 5.18 29.23 38.63
C GLN A 11 4.98 28.80 40.09
N ALA A 12 4.56 27.57 40.33
CA ALA A 12 4.38 27.03 41.69
C ALA A 12 5.71 26.94 42.47
N ALA A 13 6.82 26.73 41.76
CA ALA A 13 8.17 26.74 42.32
C ALA A 13 8.74 28.16 42.56
N GLY A 14 7.97 29.23 42.29
CA GLY A 14 8.34 30.61 42.61
C GLY A 14 9.21 31.34 41.59
N PHE A 15 9.40 30.77 40.39
CA PHE A 15 10.19 31.42 39.33
C PHE A 15 9.49 32.67 38.79
N THR A 16 10.27 33.68 38.39
CA THR A 16 9.72 34.88 37.77
C THR A 16 9.23 34.58 36.35
N ILE A 17 8.31 35.40 35.84
CA ILE A 17 7.75 35.24 34.48
C ILE A 17 8.85 35.33 33.40
N LEU A 18 9.92 36.07 33.67
CA LEU A 18 11.09 36.15 32.79
C LEU A 18 11.84 34.81 32.73
N ASP A 19 12.10 34.20 33.88
CA ASP A 19 12.80 32.92 33.97
C ASP A 19 11.98 31.80 33.31
N ILE A 20 10.67 31.78 33.56
CA ILE A 20 9.75 30.81 32.93
C ILE A 20 9.77 30.95 31.40
N ALA A 21 9.78 32.17 30.88
CA ALA A 21 9.84 32.44 29.44
C ALA A 21 11.14 31.91 28.83
N GLN A 22 12.27 32.09 29.51
CA GLN A 22 13.59 31.63 29.07
C GLN A 22 13.71 30.10 29.13
N ILE A 23 13.25 29.47 30.21
CA ILE A 23 13.32 28.02 30.42
C ILE A 23 12.42 27.27 29.43
N VAL A 24 11.19 27.76 29.19
CA VAL A 24 10.22 27.09 28.32
C VAL A 24 10.40 27.46 26.83
N GLY A 25 11.25 28.45 26.53
CA GLY A 25 11.47 28.94 25.17
C GLY A 25 10.23 29.60 24.58
N ALA A 26 9.51 30.39 25.39
CA ALA A 26 8.28 31.08 25.02
C ALA A 26 8.38 32.58 25.29
N THR A 27 7.59 33.40 24.58
CA THR A 27 7.55 34.85 24.87
C THR A 27 6.84 35.13 26.19
N ARG A 28 7.24 36.20 26.91
CA ARG A 28 6.54 36.67 28.14
C ARG A 28 5.02 36.75 27.96
N ARG A 29 4.56 37.28 26.83
CA ARG A 29 3.12 37.38 26.49
C ARG A 29 2.44 36.01 26.41
N THR A 30 3.15 34.98 25.95
CA THR A 30 2.64 33.61 25.93
C THR A 30 2.55 33.02 27.33
N VAL A 31 3.53 33.27 28.18
CA VAL A 31 3.52 32.84 29.60
C VAL A 31 2.35 33.50 30.34
N TYR A 32 2.18 34.83 30.25
CA TYR A 32 1.02 35.53 30.83
C TYR A 32 -0.31 34.94 30.36
N ARG A 33 -0.46 34.76 29.04
CA ARG A 33 -1.68 34.19 28.46
C ARG A 33 -1.94 32.77 28.96
N TYR A 34 -0.92 31.94 29.10
CA TYR A 34 -1.07 30.55 29.51
C TYR A 34 -1.36 30.42 31.00
N LEU A 35 -0.70 31.22 31.85
CA LEU A 35 -0.97 31.24 33.29
C LEU A 35 -2.35 31.84 33.64
N ALA A 36 -2.91 32.68 32.77
CA ALA A 36 -4.28 33.20 32.89
C ALA A 36 -5.37 32.18 32.51
N LEU A 37 -5.02 31.04 31.90
CA LEU A 37 -5.99 30.01 31.53
C LEU A 37 -6.20 29.01 32.68
N ASN A 38 -7.46 28.71 32.98
CA ASN A 38 -7.88 27.70 33.99
C ASN A 38 -7.69 26.24 33.52
N GLY A 39 -7.02 26.02 32.40
CA GLY A 39 -6.69 24.70 31.87
C GLY A 39 -5.77 24.80 30.64
N PRO A 40 -5.23 23.67 30.16
CA PRO A 40 -4.39 23.66 28.98
C PRO A 40 -5.16 24.18 27.76
N PRO A 41 -4.54 25.01 26.90
CA PRO A 41 -5.22 25.55 25.73
C PRO A 41 -5.65 24.41 24.81
N GLU A 42 -6.94 24.41 24.44
CA GLU A 42 -7.49 23.45 23.49
C GLU A 42 -6.75 23.58 22.16
N ARG A 43 -6.33 22.46 21.58
CA ARG A 43 -5.68 22.44 20.25
C ARG A 43 -6.71 22.91 19.22
N GLN A 44 -6.70 24.20 18.88
CA GLN A 44 -7.44 24.71 17.75
C GLN A 44 -6.87 24.10 16.47
N GLN A 45 -7.53 23.07 15.95
CA GLN A 45 -7.24 22.60 14.61
C GLN A 45 -7.55 23.74 13.63
N PRO A 46 -6.65 24.09 12.71
CA PRO A 46 -6.94 25.11 11.71
C PRO A 46 -8.20 24.69 10.95
N ARG A 47 -9.25 25.51 11.04
CA ARG A 47 -10.52 25.30 10.35
C ARG A 47 -10.24 25.20 8.86
N ARG A 48 -10.33 23.99 8.30
CA ARG A 48 -9.99 23.71 6.90
C ARG A 48 -10.94 24.50 5.97
N SER A 49 -10.40 25.54 5.32
CA SER A 49 -11.08 26.42 4.35
C SER A 49 -11.90 25.67 3.28
N GLY A 50 -11.45 24.47 2.87
CA GLY A 50 -12.11 23.66 1.83
C GLY A 50 -13.58 23.30 2.08
N ARG A 51 -14.07 23.32 3.33
CA ARG A 51 -15.49 23.05 3.63
C ARG A 51 -16.43 24.17 3.18
N ARG A 52 -15.98 25.43 3.23
CA ARG A 52 -16.83 26.59 2.83
C ARG A 52 -17.13 26.61 1.33
N VAL A 53 -16.21 26.06 0.55
CA VAL A 53 -16.25 26.10 -0.91
C VAL A 53 -17.16 25.03 -1.51
N LEU A 54 -17.25 23.87 -0.87
CA LEU A 54 -18.11 22.79 -1.33
C LEU A 54 -19.55 22.90 -0.82
N ALA A 55 -19.78 23.68 0.26
CA ALA A 55 -21.07 23.80 0.94
C ALA A 55 -22.28 24.03 0.00
N ARG A 56 -22.14 24.84 -1.05
CA ARG A 56 -23.20 25.09 -2.05
C ARG A 56 -23.59 23.85 -2.85
N TYR A 57 -22.67 22.90 -3.02
CA TYR A 57 -22.82 21.70 -3.84
C TYR A 57 -23.05 20.43 -2.98
N GLU A 58 -22.93 20.52 -1.66
CA GLU A 58 -23.15 19.39 -0.75
C GLU A 58 -24.56 18.77 -0.89
N PRO A 59 -25.67 19.55 -0.97
CA PRO A 59 -27.01 18.97 -1.14
C PRO A 59 -27.16 18.17 -2.43
N TYR A 60 -26.61 18.69 -3.54
CA TYR A 60 -26.64 18.00 -4.83
C TYR A 60 -25.84 16.68 -4.78
N LEU A 61 -24.65 16.72 -4.18
CA LEU A 61 -23.83 15.51 -4.02
C LEU A 61 -24.52 14.47 -3.13
N GLN A 62 -25.18 14.89 -2.05
CA GLN A 62 -25.95 14.00 -1.17
C GLN A 62 -27.14 13.37 -1.89
N GLN A 63 -27.89 14.16 -2.65
CA GLN A 63 -29.01 13.66 -3.46
C GLN A 63 -28.55 12.60 -4.46
N ARG A 64 -27.54 12.91 -5.29
CA ARG A 64 -27.01 11.97 -6.29
C ARG A 64 -26.44 10.69 -5.65
N TRP A 65 -25.88 10.82 -4.45
CA TRP A 65 -25.38 9.69 -3.67
C TRP A 65 -26.49 8.79 -3.13
N ALA A 66 -27.62 9.40 -2.70
CA ALA A 66 -28.83 8.70 -2.30
C ALA A 66 -29.52 8.02 -3.50
N GLU A 67 -29.49 8.64 -4.68
CA GLU A 67 -29.92 8.04 -5.96
C GLU A 67 -29.00 6.88 -6.44
N GLY A 68 -27.94 6.55 -5.69
CA GLY A 68 -27.06 5.42 -5.98
C GLY A 68 -25.86 5.72 -6.90
N CYS A 69 -25.63 6.99 -7.28
CA CYS A 69 -24.42 7.36 -8.02
C CYS A 69 -23.18 7.31 -7.12
N ARG A 70 -22.36 6.26 -7.24
CA ARG A 70 -21.11 6.09 -6.47
C ARG A 70 -19.83 6.40 -7.26
N ASN A 71 -19.95 6.85 -8.51
CA ASN A 71 -18.80 7.26 -9.32
C ASN A 71 -18.38 8.71 -8.96
N ARG A 72 -17.31 8.82 -8.16
CA ARG A 72 -16.78 10.12 -7.69
C ARG A 72 -16.33 11.05 -8.82
N SER A 73 -15.75 10.51 -9.89
CA SER A 73 -15.31 11.32 -11.05
C SER A 73 -16.48 11.88 -11.83
N ARG A 74 -17.57 11.09 -11.96
CA ARG A 74 -18.83 11.54 -12.55
C ARG A 74 -19.45 12.68 -11.73
N LEU A 75 -19.58 12.50 -10.42
CA LEU A 75 -20.10 13.53 -9.51
C LEU A 75 -19.27 14.81 -9.55
N TYR A 76 -17.94 14.69 -9.65
CA TYR A 76 -17.07 15.86 -9.82
C TYR A 76 -17.34 16.60 -11.13
N ARG A 77 -17.55 15.89 -12.24
CA ARG A 77 -17.90 16.50 -13.54
C ARG A 77 -19.26 17.19 -13.48
N GLU A 78 -20.24 16.59 -12.81
CA GLU A 78 -21.57 17.15 -12.61
C GLU A 78 -21.52 18.47 -11.83
N ILE A 79 -20.81 18.53 -10.69
CA ILE A 79 -20.67 19.80 -9.94
C ILE A 79 -19.82 20.84 -10.67
N ARG A 80 -18.86 20.41 -11.49
CA ARG A 80 -18.08 21.30 -12.37
C ARG A 80 -18.97 22.02 -13.38
N LEU A 81 -19.96 21.31 -13.96
CA LEU A 81 -20.96 21.89 -14.84
C LEU A 81 -21.89 22.85 -14.09
N LEU A 82 -22.18 22.59 -12.81
CA LEU A 82 -22.92 23.49 -11.92
C LEU A 82 -22.09 24.70 -11.41
N GLY A 83 -20.87 24.90 -11.95
CA GLY A 83 -20.02 26.05 -11.65
C GLY A 83 -18.96 25.82 -10.57
N TYR A 84 -18.71 24.58 -10.15
CA TYR A 84 -17.65 24.28 -9.18
C TYR A 84 -16.25 24.42 -9.81
N GLN A 85 -15.51 25.45 -9.43
CA GLN A 85 -14.18 25.75 -10.01
C GLN A 85 -13.00 25.12 -9.27
N HIS A 86 -13.23 24.46 -8.13
CA HIS A 86 -12.16 24.04 -7.24
C HIS A 86 -11.71 22.59 -7.47
N SER A 87 -10.76 22.14 -6.64
CA SER A 87 -10.06 20.87 -6.80
C SER A 87 -10.98 19.65 -6.66
N ALA A 88 -10.81 18.68 -7.56
CA ALA A 88 -11.43 17.35 -7.48
C ALA A 88 -11.12 16.64 -6.16
N ARG A 89 -9.98 16.94 -5.53
CA ARG A 89 -9.58 16.37 -4.24
C ARG A 89 -10.54 16.77 -3.12
N THR A 90 -11.02 18.01 -3.12
CA THR A 90 -11.96 18.51 -2.10
C THR A 90 -13.30 17.79 -2.20
N ALA A 91 -13.85 17.66 -3.42
CA ALA A 91 -15.06 16.89 -3.67
C ALA A 91 -14.88 15.39 -3.33
N SER A 92 -13.75 14.79 -3.71
CA SER A 92 -13.44 13.38 -3.40
C SER A 92 -13.34 13.11 -1.90
N LEU A 93 -12.77 14.04 -1.12
CA LEU A 93 -12.68 13.92 0.34
C LEU A 93 -14.05 14.03 1.02
N PHE A 94 -14.96 14.84 0.48
CA PHE A 94 -16.33 14.93 0.96
C PHE A 94 -17.10 13.64 0.66
N LEU A 95 -17.03 13.15 -0.58
CA LEU A 95 -17.68 11.90 -0.99
C LEU A 95 -17.14 10.69 -0.22
N LYS A 96 -15.84 10.65 0.11
CA LYS A 96 -15.27 9.60 0.96
C LYS A 96 -15.86 9.61 2.37
N ARG A 97 -16.18 10.78 2.95
CA ARG A 97 -16.86 10.84 4.26
C ARG A 97 -18.31 10.38 4.15
N LEU A 98 -19.00 10.79 3.08
CA LEU A 98 -20.38 10.38 2.81
C LEU A 98 -20.52 8.86 2.62
N GLU A 99 -19.45 8.18 2.22
CA GLU A 99 -19.37 6.72 2.15
C GLU A 99 -19.10 6.04 3.50
N GLN A 100 -18.39 6.74 4.39
CA GLN A 100 -18.05 6.26 5.73
C GLN A 100 -19.15 6.54 6.76
N ASP A 101 -20.19 7.29 6.37
CA ASP A 101 -21.29 7.66 7.25
C ASP A 101 -22.29 6.47 7.37
N PRO A 102 -22.42 5.83 8.55
CA PRO A 102 -23.18 4.58 8.71
C PRO A 102 -24.67 4.71 8.37
N SER A 103 -25.25 5.90 8.52
CA SER A 103 -26.66 6.15 8.24
C SER A 103 -27.02 6.06 6.75
N ALA A 104 -26.04 6.20 5.84
CA ALA A 104 -26.26 6.06 4.39
C ALA A 104 -26.13 4.61 3.87
N SER A 105 -25.63 3.69 4.71
CA SER A 105 -25.46 2.27 4.37
C SER A 105 -26.70 1.42 4.65
N ALA A 106 -27.69 1.93 5.38
CA ALA A 106 -28.89 1.17 5.74
C ALA A 106 -29.90 1.00 4.57
N ALA A 107 -29.85 1.84 3.54
CA ALA A 107 -30.95 1.93 2.56
C ALA A 107 -30.79 1.11 1.27
N VAL A 108 -29.61 0.59 0.91
CA VAL A 108 -29.45 -0.20 -0.33
C VAL A 108 -28.34 -1.24 -0.18
N SER A 109 -28.67 -2.40 0.38
CA SER A 109 -27.87 -3.62 0.22
C SER A 109 -28.67 -4.68 -0.54
N SER A 110 -29.06 -4.34 -1.76
CA SER A 110 -29.48 -5.30 -2.79
C SER A 110 -28.65 -5.03 -4.04
N ARG A 111 -27.36 -5.35 -3.99
CA ARG A 111 -26.61 -5.59 -5.23
C ARG A 111 -26.35 -7.07 -5.39
N PRO A 112 -26.58 -7.64 -6.59
CA PRO A 112 -25.93 -8.88 -6.96
C PRO A 112 -24.42 -8.65 -6.86
N THR A 113 -23.75 -9.54 -6.14
CA THR A 113 -22.29 -9.61 -6.06
C THR A 113 -21.78 -9.77 -7.48
N VAL A 114 -21.24 -8.69 -8.06
CA VAL A 114 -20.48 -8.80 -9.31
C VAL A 114 -19.26 -9.63 -8.94
N THR A 115 -19.28 -10.92 -9.30
CA THR A 115 -18.13 -11.81 -9.20
C THR A 115 -17.02 -11.20 -10.06
N ARG A 116 -16.10 -10.48 -9.42
CA ARG A 116 -14.95 -9.93 -10.12
C ARG A 116 -14.13 -11.12 -10.57
N VAL A 117 -14.10 -11.35 -11.89
CA VAL A 117 -13.20 -12.32 -12.50
C VAL A 117 -11.78 -11.97 -12.03
N PRO A 118 -11.03 -12.92 -11.44
CA PRO A 118 -9.69 -12.64 -10.97
C PRO A 118 -8.79 -12.27 -12.14
N SER A 119 -7.88 -11.32 -11.93
CA SER A 119 -6.93 -10.93 -12.97
C SER A 119 -6.00 -12.09 -13.31
N ALA A 120 -5.52 -12.17 -14.56
CA ALA A 120 -4.55 -13.19 -14.98
C ALA A 120 -3.32 -13.25 -14.06
N ARG A 121 -2.84 -12.10 -13.57
CA ARG A 121 -1.72 -12.03 -12.62
C ARG A 121 -2.05 -12.65 -11.26
N HIS A 122 -3.28 -12.48 -10.79
CA HIS A 122 -3.74 -13.12 -9.57
C HIS A 122 -3.83 -14.62 -9.75
N VAL A 123 -4.43 -15.09 -10.85
CA VAL A 123 -4.48 -16.53 -11.18
C VAL A 123 -3.08 -17.14 -11.28
N ALA A 124 -2.14 -16.48 -11.98
CA ALA A 124 -0.75 -16.94 -12.04
C ALA A 124 -0.08 -17.02 -10.65
N SER A 125 -0.38 -16.06 -9.76
CA SER A 125 0.11 -16.10 -8.37
C SER A 125 -0.50 -17.26 -7.58
N LEU A 126 -1.76 -17.61 -7.82
CA LEU A 126 -2.41 -18.78 -7.19
C LEU A 126 -1.78 -20.08 -7.71
N LEU A 127 -1.53 -20.18 -9.01
CA LEU A 127 -0.94 -21.36 -9.66
C LEU A 127 0.47 -21.70 -9.16
N VAL A 128 1.24 -20.72 -8.69
CA VAL A 128 2.62 -20.93 -8.14
C VAL A 128 2.60 -20.97 -6.60
N GLY A 129 1.50 -20.54 -5.99
CA GLY A 129 1.32 -20.44 -4.55
C GLY A 129 1.37 -21.80 -3.85
N ARG A 130 1.68 -21.77 -2.55
CA ARG A 130 1.69 -22.94 -1.68
C ARG A 130 0.27 -23.43 -1.42
N LYS A 131 -0.07 -24.65 -1.85
CA LYS A 131 -1.41 -25.25 -1.75
C LYS A 131 -1.96 -25.26 -0.31
N ASP A 132 -1.10 -25.47 0.68
CA ASP A 132 -1.43 -25.49 2.12
C ASP A 132 -1.81 -24.12 2.69
N ARG A 133 -1.41 -23.03 2.03
CA ARG A 133 -1.65 -21.65 2.48
C ARG A 133 -2.79 -20.95 1.74
N LEU A 134 -3.35 -21.60 0.72
CA LEU A 134 -4.45 -21.06 -0.04
C LEU A 134 -5.78 -21.25 0.74
N PRO A 135 -6.59 -20.18 0.89
CA PRO A 135 -7.98 -20.29 1.34
C PRO A 135 -8.75 -21.33 0.52
N GLU A 136 -9.73 -21.97 1.16
CA GLU A 136 -10.56 -23.00 0.53
C GLU A 136 -11.21 -22.54 -0.78
N GLU A 137 -11.75 -21.32 -0.81
CA GLU A 137 -12.36 -20.73 -2.00
C GLU A 137 -11.38 -20.62 -3.19
N GLU A 138 -10.11 -20.31 -2.93
CA GLU A 138 -9.07 -20.19 -3.95
C GLU A 138 -8.62 -21.57 -4.46
N ARG A 139 -8.58 -22.57 -3.57
CA ARG A 139 -8.31 -23.97 -3.97
C ARG A 139 -9.43 -24.50 -4.86
N ASP A 140 -10.69 -24.28 -4.47
CA ASP A 140 -11.85 -24.71 -5.26
C ASP A 140 -11.95 -23.99 -6.60
N TYR A 141 -11.49 -22.73 -6.65
CA TYR A 141 -11.32 -22.02 -7.91
C TYR A 141 -10.26 -22.67 -8.80
N LEU A 142 -9.08 -23.01 -8.26
CA LEU A 142 -8.02 -23.67 -9.02
C LEU A 142 -8.45 -25.07 -9.52
N THR A 143 -9.15 -25.85 -8.70
CA THR A 143 -9.68 -27.16 -9.10
C THR A 143 -10.60 -27.03 -10.29
N ARG A 144 -11.61 -26.14 -10.19
CA ARG A 144 -12.53 -25.87 -11.31
C ARG A 144 -11.82 -25.34 -12.56
N LEU A 145 -10.74 -24.57 -12.38
CA LEU A 145 -9.95 -24.04 -13.49
C LEU A 145 -9.15 -25.16 -14.19
N CYS A 146 -8.62 -26.13 -13.44
CA CYS A 146 -7.95 -27.30 -14.00
C CYS A 146 -8.94 -28.22 -14.73
N ASP A 147 -10.15 -28.37 -14.21
CA ASP A 147 -11.21 -29.19 -14.82
C ASP A 147 -11.67 -28.64 -16.19
N GLN A 148 -11.43 -27.36 -16.48
CA GLN A 148 -11.79 -26.74 -17.75
C GLN A 148 -10.89 -27.18 -18.91
N GLY A 149 -9.70 -27.70 -18.66
CA GLY A 149 -8.83 -28.16 -19.74
C GLY A 149 -7.55 -28.85 -19.29
N PRO A 150 -7.16 -29.96 -19.96
CA PRO A 150 -5.98 -30.74 -19.60
C PRO A 150 -4.68 -29.92 -19.72
N THR A 151 -4.62 -28.97 -20.66
CA THR A 151 -3.47 -28.05 -20.80
C THR A 151 -3.26 -27.18 -19.56
N ILE A 152 -4.35 -26.74 -18.92
CA ILE A 152 -4.28 -25.88 -17.73
C ILE A 152 -3.84 -26.70 -16.52
N ALA A 153 -4.40 -27.90 -16.36
CA ALA A 153 -3.97 -28.84 -15.33
C ALA A 153 -2.48 -29.18 -15.46
N LEU A 154 -2.01 -29.49 -16.67
CA LEU A 154 -0.59 -29.77 -16.93
C LEU A 154 0.30 -28.56 -16.64
N ALA A 155 -0.12 -27.35 -17.04
CA ALA A 155 0.61 -26.12 -16.74
C ALA A 155 0.70 -25.86 -15.24
N TYR A 156 -0.38 -26.13 -14.49
CA TYR A 156 -0.41 -26.01 -13.04
C TYR A 156 0.56 -26.99 -12.37
N ASP A 157 0.55 -28.25 -12.80
CA ASP A 157 1.45 -29.28 -12.26
C ASP A 157 2.92 -28.94 -12.50
N LEU A 158 3.27 -28.52 -13.73
CA LEU A 158 4.64 -28.10 -14.06
C LEU A 158 5.08 -26.85 -13.27
N ALA A 159 4.17 -25.90 -13.06
CA ALA A 159 4.45 -24.70 -12.27
C ALA A 159 4.67 -25.04 -10.78
N GLN A 160 3.85 -25.94 -10.23
CA GLN A 160 3.99 -26.40 -8.85
C GLN A 160 5.28 -27.19 -8.65
N GLU A 161 5.61 -28.12 -9.55
CA GLU A 161 6.86 -28.90 -9.49
C GLU A 161 8.11 -28.00 -9.48
N PHE A 162 8.15 -26.97 -10.34
CA PHE A 162 9.25 -26.01 -10.33
C PHE A 162 9.29 -25.18 -9.04
N ALA A 163 8.12 -24.73 -8.57
CA ALA A 163 8.02 -23.94 -7.35
C ALA A 163 8.39 -24.75 -6.09
N ASP A 164 8.04 -26.03 -6.05
CA ASP A 164 8.43 -26.97 -5.01
C ASP A 164 9.94 -27.20 -5.06
N MET A 165 10.51 -27.40 -6.24
CA MET A 165 11.96 -27.52 -6.43
C MET A 165 12.74 -26.33 -5.90
N ALA A 166 12.26 -25.11 -6.17
CA ALA A 166 12.86 -23.89 -5.65
C ALA A 166 12.69 -23.72 -4.13
N ARG A 167 11.58 -24.23 -3.56
CA ARG A 167 11.29 -24.13 -2.13
C ARG A 167 12.04 -25.16 -1.30
N GLU A 168 12.17 -26.37 -1.82
CA GLU A 168 12.82 -27.52 -1.16
C GLU A 168 14.30 -27.65 -1.52
N ARG A 169 14.76 -26.85 -2.49
CA ARG A 169 16.13 -26.86 -3.02
C ARG A 169 16.56 -28.21 -3.59
N THR A 170 15.69 -28.78 -4.41
CA THR A 170 15.90 -30.09 -5.06
C THR A 170 16.38 -29.95 -6.51
N GLY A 171 17.40 -29.12 -6.73
CA GLY A 171 17.92 -28.80 -8.07
C GLY A 171 18.36 -30.01 -8.93
N TYR A 172 18.60 -31.17 -8.33
CA TYR A 172 18.82 -32.43 -9.07
C TYR A 172 17.62 -32.85 -9.94
N GLY A 173 16.40 -32.36 -9.63
CA GLY A 173 15.20 -32.59 -10.42
C GLY A 173 15.06 -31.69 -11.66
N PHE A 174 15.96 -30.72 -11.84
CA PHE A 174 15.81 -29.66 -12.85
C PHE A 174 15.80 -30.20 -14.29
N ASP A 175 16.69 -31.14 -14.62
CA ASP A 175 16.75 -31.75 -15.97
C ASP A 175 15.49 -32.57 -16.30
N ALA A 176 14.98 -33.31 -15.32
CA ALA A 176 13.75 -34.08 -15.48
C ALA A 176 12.56 -33.15 -15.73
N TRP A 177 12.49 -32.05 -14.98
CA TRP A 177 11.47 -31.03 -15.17
C TRP A 177 11.58 -30.35 -16.54
N LEU A 178 12.78 -29.96 -16.99
CA LEU A 178 12.99 -29.40 -18.33
C LEU A 178 12.47 -30.34 -19.42
N THR A 179 12.78 -31.63 -19.33
CA THR A 179 12.32 -32.65 -20.29
C THR A 179 10.79 -32.75 -20.33
N ARG A 180 10.14 -32.68 -19.15
CA ARG A 180 8.68 -32.69 -19.06
C ARG A 180 8.07 -31.43 -19.68
N VAL A 181 8.64 -30.26 -19.43
CA VAL A 181 8.18 -29.00 -20.03
C VAL A 181 8.32 -29.03 -21.55
N THR A 182 9.44 -29.48 -22.10
CA THR A 182 9.63 -29.57 -23.56
C THR A 182 8.65 -30.56 -24.21
N THR A 183 8.30 -31.65 -23.51
CA THR A 183 7.35 -32.66 -24.00
C THR A 183 5.90 -32.23 -23.83
N SER A 184 5.61 -31.27 -22.95
CA SER A 184 4.25 -30.81 -22.64
C SER A 184 3.54 -30.15 -23.82
N GLY A 185 4.28 -29.65 -24.81
CA GLY A 185 3.72 -28.94 -25.96
C GLY A 185 3.17 -27.54 -25.64
N ILE A 186 3.45 -26.98 -24.45
CA ILE A 186 3.01 -25.65 -24.03
C ILE A 186 4.08 -24.60 -24.42
N PRO A 187 3.87 -23.78 -25.48
CA PRO A 187 4.92 -22.92 -26.03
C PRO A 187 5.44 -21.87 -25.05
N GLU A 188 4.59 -21.36 -24.16
CA GLU A 188 4.93 -20.36 -23.16
C GLU A 188 5.88 -20.92 -22.09
N LEU A 189 5.63 -22.16 -21.64
CA LEU A 189 6.48 -22.84 -20.67
C LEU A 189 7.78 -23.31 -21.31
N ASP A 190 7.73 -23.76 -22.56
CA ASP A 190 8.94 -24.11 -23.32
C ASP A 190 9.87 -22.89 -23.49
N ARG A 191 9.32 -21.72 -23.83
CA ARG A 191 10.10 -20.47 -23.89
C ARG A 191 10.71 -20.10 -22.53
N PHE A 192 9.96 -20.28 -21.45
CA PHE A 192 10.46 -20.07 -20.10
C PHE A 192 11.61 -21.03 -19.76
N ALA A 193 11.45 -22.32 -20.05
CA ALA A 193 12.46 -23.34 -19.85
C ALA A 193 13.76 -23.04 -20.62
N ARG A 194 13.67 -22.60 -21.88
CA ARG A 194 14.85 -22.17 -22.66
C ARG A 194 15.62 -21.04 -21.96
N GLY A 195 14.91 -20.03 -21.46
CA GLY A 195 15.53 -18.92 -20.73
C GLY A 195 16.22 -19.37 -19.44
N LEU A 196 15.70 -20.39 -18.76
CA LEU A 196 16.37 -20.98 -17.59
C LEU A 196 17.63 -21.76 -18.00
N THR A 197 17.61 -22.43 -19.15
CA THR A 197 18.75 -23.17 -19.68
C THR A 197 19.90 -22.23 -20.08
N ASP A 198 19.60 -21.03 -20.59
CA ASP A 198 20.63 -20.03 -20.91
C ASP A 198 21.48 -19.65 -19.68
N ASP A 199 20.86 -19.59 -18.50
CA ASP A 199 21.49 -19.29 -17.20
C ASP A 199 21.58 -20.54 -16.30
N ARG A 200 21.71 -21.74 -16.89
CA ARG A 200 21.61 -23.03 -16.19
C ARG A 200 22.39 -23.10 -14.88
N ALA A 201 23.68 -22.74 -14.90
CA ALA A 201 24.52 -22.82 -13.70
C ALA A 201 23.99 -21.96 -12.54
N ALA A 202 23.45 -20.78 -12.85
CA ALA A 202 22.86 -19.90 -11.84
C ALA A 202 21.52 -20.44 -11.33
N VAL A 203 20.71 -21.02 -12.22
CA VAL A 203 19.43 -21.64 -11.85
C VAL A 203 19.66 -22.88 -10.96
N GLU A 204 20.53 -23.80 -11.36
CA GLU A 204 20.90 -24.98 -10.56
C GLU A 204 21.43 -24.59 -9.17
N ALA A 205 22.29 -23.57 -9.11
CA ALA A 205 22.77 -23.02 -7.85
C ALA A 205 21.63 -22.46 -7.00
N GLY A 206 20.72 -21.69 -7.60
CA GLY A 206 19.53 -21.13 -6.90
C GLY A 206 18.54 -22.20 -6.42
N LEU A 207 18.48 -23.33 -7.12
CA LEU A 207 17.64 -24.48 -6.77
C LEU A 207 18.33 -25.49 -5.84
N SER A 208 19.59 -25.30 -5.46
CA SER A 208 20.32 -26.31 -4.66
C SER A 208 21.00 -25.71 -3.42
N LEU A 209 21.47 -24.46 -3.51
CA LEU A 209 22.24 -23.83 -2.44
C LEU A 209 21.32 -23.12 -1.44
N GLU A 210 21.73 -23.14 -0.18
CA GLU A 210 21.08 -22.34 0.87
C GLU A 210 21.34 -20.84 0.71
N TRP A 211 22.46 -20.51 0.05
CA TRP A 211 22.97 -19.17 -0.15
C TRP A 211 22.35 -18.53 -1.38
N SER A 212 21.91 -17.28 -1.24
CA SER A 212 21.46 -16.47 -2.36
C SER A 212 21.99 -15.04 -2.24
N ASN A 213 22.12 -14.38 -3.39
CA ASN A 213 22.45 -12.95 -3.42
C ASN A 213 21.26 -12.06 -3.06
N GLY A 214 20.10 -12.61 -2.68
CA GLY A 214 18.86 -11.85 -2.48
C GLY A 214 18.97 -10.74 -1.43
N GLN A 215 19.65 -11.00 -0.30
CA GLN A 215 19.90 -9.95 0.70
C GLN A 215 20.80 -8.84 0.15
N THR A 216 21.91 -9.21 -0.48
CA THR A 216 22.86 -8.27 -1.09
C THR A 216 22.17 -7.42 -2.16
N GLU A 217 21.41 -8.04 -3.05
CA GLU A 217 20.62 -7.36 -4.08
C GLU A 217 19.56 -6.45 -3.48
N GLY A 218 18.90 -6.86 -2.40
CA GLY A 218 17.98 -6.03 -1.64
C GLY A 218 18.64 -4.75 -1.12
N GLN A 219 19.83 -4.87 -0.52
CA GLN A 219 20.60 -3.72 -0.05
C GLN A 219 21.06 -2.83 -1.21
N VAL A 220 21.52 -3.42 -2.31
CA VAL A 220 21.92 -2.70 -3.53
C VAL A 220 20.72 -1.96 -4.13
N ASN A 221 19.54 -2.56 -4.15
CA ASN A 221 18.32 -1.93 -4.65
C ASN A 221 17.87 -0.77 -3.77
N LYS A 222 17.93 -0.93 -2.43
CA LYS A 222 17.67 0.16 -1.48
C LYS A 222 18.66 1.32 -1.70
N LEU A 223 19.94 1.02 -1.87
CA LEU A 223 20.96 2.03 -2.17
C LEU A 223 20.70 2.74 -3.50
N LYS A 224 20.39 1.98 -4.56
CA LYS A 224 20.04 2.53 -5.90
C LYS A 224 18.80 3.43 -5.80
N LEU A 225 17.79 3.05 -5.02
CA LEU A 225 16.59 3.87 -4.79
C LEU A 225 16.95 5.20 -4.11
N LEU A 226 17.74 5.16 -3.03
CA LEU A 226 18.18 6.38 -2.33
C LEU A 226 19.00 7.28 -3.26
N LYS A 227 19.91 6.70 -4.05
CA LYS A 227 20.68 7.45 -5.06
C LYS A 227 19.76 8.11 -6.10
N ARG A 228 18.74 7.40 -6.60
CA ARG A 228 17.74 7.92 -7.55
C ARG A 228 16.88 9.03 -6.95
N GLN A 229 16.44 8.91 -5.69
CA GLN A 229 15.71 9.97 -4.98
C GLN A 229 16.53 11.26 -4.82
N MET A 230 17.86 11.16 -4.89
CA MET A 230 18.79 12.29 -4.78
C MET A 230 19.31 12.74 -6.15
N PHE A 231 18.71 12.29 -7.24
CA PHE A 231 19.11 12.60 -8.61
C PHE A 231 20.59 12.31 -8.89
N GLY A 232 21.17 11.31 -8.21
CA GLY A 232 22.58 10.93 -8.33
C GLY A 232 23.58 11.91 -7.70
N ARG A 233 23.13 12.97 -7.02
CA ARG A 233 24.00 14.04 -6.49
C ARG A 233 24.55 13.77 -5.08
N ALA A 234 24.32 12.58 -4.54
CA ALA A 234 24.76 12.23 -3.21
C ALA A 234 26.18 11.66 -3.24
N ASN A 235 27.11 12.28 -2.50
CA ASN A 235 28.42 11.71 -2.22
C ASN A 235 28.30 10.51 -1.26
N PHE A 236 29.39 9.74 -1.10
CA PHE A 236 29.38 8.52 -0.29
C PHE A 236 28.94 8.76 1.16
N ASP A 237 29.42 9.83 1.81
CA ASP A 237 29.06 10.13 3.20
C ASP A 237 27.56 10.37 3.38
N LEU A 238 26.95 11.09 2.44
CA LEU A 238 25.52 11.37 2.47
C LEU A 238 24.70 10.11 2.19
N LEU A 239 25.12 9.27 1.24
CA LEU A 239 24.50 7.97 0.98
C LEU A 239 24.58 7.06 2.20
N ARG A 240 25.76 6.96 2.83
CA ARG A 240 25.98 6.17 4.05
C ARG A 240 25.06 6.62 5.18
N ARG A 241 24.99 7.93 5.44
CA ARG A 241 24.10 8.50 6.47
C ARG A 241 22.62 8.19 6.20
N ARG A 242 22.16 8.28 4.94
CA ARG A 242 20.76 7.96 4.60
C ARG A 242 20.46 6.47 4.67
N MET A 243 21.40 5.62 4.26
CA MET A 243 21.24 4.17 4.29
C MET A 243 21.13 3.66 5.73
N LEU A 244 22.04 4.10 6.61
CA LEU A 244 22.08 3.69 8.02
C LEU A 244 20.93 4.26 8.87
N ARG A 245 20.38 5.43 8.50
CA ARG A 245 19.25 6.06 9.23
C ARG A 245 17.87 5.69 8.69
N ALA A 246 17.79 4.99 7.57
CA ALA A 246 16.54 4.50 6.98
C ALA A 246 16.26 3.03 7.35
N ALA A 247 16.89 2.51 8.40
CA ALA A 247 16.63 1.20 8.98
C ALA A 247 15.62 1.35 10.12
#